data_AF-A0A0F9IG85-F1
#
_entry.id   AF-A0A0F9IG85-F1
#
_cell.length_a   1.000
_cell.length_b   1.000
_cell.length_c   1.000
_cell.angle_alpha   90.00
_cell.angle_beta   90.00
_cell.angle_gamma   90.00
#
_symmetry.space_group_name_H-M   'P 1'
#
loop_
_entity.id
_entity.type
_entity.pdbx_description
1 polymer ?
#
loop_
_entity_poly.entity_id
_entity_poly.type
_entity_poly.pdbx_seq_one_letter_code
_entity_poly.pdbx_strand_id
1 'polypeptide(L)'
;MVLIKYSKNDIYQKAISEQWSGKGTSEDPFIIEPVHSFPQQSIIKDSSFFILVKHCTFKYLTLNRCKNVRFEGCVFDELGLVNCSEVIVKNCSFKIRLDLIKSHNSCIQDSVIPFLHFVMCYEIRFKTCTITQIANNFSRANIFENIDTPVRDFNNIKGVSPKKYYIRYMGFFGVGFISLISAITLFFDRYSDVINWSLIGGLFFMTIITFTSALTIFFNYRKMRHYPDNQVFKNSDEIVSANS
;
A
#
# COMPACT_ATOMS: atom_id res chain seq x y z
N MET A 1 -8.88 -19.64 10.78
CA MET A 1 -7.69 -19.48 9.91
C MET A 1 -6.66 -18.68 10.70
N VAL A 2 -5.45 -19.20 10.90
CA VAL A 2 -4.47 -18.61 11.84
C VAL A 2 -3.45 -17.79 11.05
N LEU A 3 -3.42 -16.47 11.31
CA LEU A 3 -2.43 -15.55 10.77
C LEU A 3 -1.23 -15.50 11.72
N ILE A 4 -0.07 -15.96 11.26
CA ILE A 4 1.13 -16.02 12.10
C ILE A 4 1.92 -14.72 11.95
N LYS A 5 2.35 -14.16 13.09
CA LYS A 5 3.12 -12.91 13.15
C LYS A 5 4.54 -13.22 13.58
N TYR A 6 5.50 -12.71 12.84
CA TYR A 6 6.94 -12.85 13.08
C TYR A 6 7.55 -11.48 13.36
N SER A 7 8.18 -11.33 14.52
CA SER A 7 9.11 -10.25 14.81
C SER A 7 10.48 -10.52 14.19
N LYS A 8 11.40 -9.54 14.28
CA LYS A 8 12.80 -9.73 13.91
C LYS A 8 13.43 -10.96 14.60
N ASN A 9 13.22 -11.13 15.91
CA ASN A 9 13.79 -12.27 16.63
C ASN A 9 13.18 -13.59 16.17
N ASP A 10 11.87 -13.62 15.88
CA ASP A 10 11.21 -14.84 15.42
C ASP A 10 11.74 -15.27 14.04
N ILE A 11 12.03 -14.33 13.14
CA ILE A 11 12.68 -14.62 11.86
C ILE A 11 14.08 -15.20 12.08
N TYR A 12 14.86 -14.61 12.98
CA TYR A 12 16.20 -15.11 13.29
C TYR A 12 16.17 -16.52 13.88
N GLN A 13 15.29 -16.77 14.86
CA GLN A 13 15.12 -18.10 15.45
C GLN A 13 14.63 -19.12 14.43
N LYS A 14 13.70 -18.72 13.55
CA LYS A 14 13.21 -19.59 12.49
C LYS A 14 14.31 -19.94 11.50
N ALA A 15 15.13 -18.96 11.10
CA ALA A 15 16.30 -19.17 10.25
C ALA A 15 17.27 -20.19 10.86
N ILE A 16 17.54 -20.12 12.16
CA ILE A 16 18.37 -21.12 12.86
C ILE A 16 17.68 -22.49 12.88
N SER A 17 16.41 -22.54 13.31
CA SER A 17 15.68 -23.80 13.50
C SER A 17 15.47 -24.58 12.20
N GLU A 18 15.30 -23.86 11.10
CA GLU A 18 15.11 -24.42 9.76
C GLU A 18 16.39 -24.44 8.93
N GLN A 19 17.52 -24.06 9.54
CA GLN A 19 18.84 -24.05 8.91
C GLN A 19 18.84 -23.29 7.57
N TRP A 20 18.19 -22.14 7.52
CA TRP A 20 18.19 -21.28 6.35
C TRP A 20 19.62 -20.90 5.99
N SER A 21 19.90 -20.80 4.69
CA SER A 21 21.19 -20.32 4.23
C SER A 21 21.37 -18.83 4.55
N GLY A 22 22.61 -18.45 4.86
CA GLY A 22 23.06 -17.08 5.09
C GLY A 22 22.87 -16.54 6.51
N LYS A 23 23.33 -15.30 6.73
CA LYS A 23 23.42 -14.65 8.05
C LYS A 23 22.51 -13.42 8.20
N GLY A 24 21.74 -13.09 7.17
CA GLY A 24 20.85 -11.93 7.15
C GLY A 24 21.58 -10.60 6.92
N THR A 25 22.78 -10.61 6.34
CA THR A 25 23.56 -9.41 5.97
C THR A 25 23.46 -9.11 4.48
N SER A 26 23.94 -7.94 4.03
CA SER A 26 23.91 -7.54 2.61
C SER A 26 24.66 -8.50 1.71
N GLU A 27 25.78 -9.04 2.18
CA GLU A 27 26.64 -9.96 1.46
C GLU A 27 26.12 -11.40 1.55
N ASP A 28 25.40 -11.72 2.63
CA ASP A 28 24.97 -13.07 2.97
C ASP A 28 23.53 -13.06 3.55
N PRO A 29 22.51 -12.83 2.70
CA PRO A 29 21.13 -12.68 3.12
C PRO A 29 20.53 -14.01 3.59
N PHE A 30 19.51 -13.96 4.44
CA PHE A 30 18.72 -15.15 4.75
C PHE A 30 17.97 -15.61 3.50
N ILE A 31 18.14 -16.87 3.11
CA ILE A 31 17.49 -17.44 1.92
C ILE A 31 16.31 -18.32 2.33
N ILE A 32 15.12 -17.93 1.86
CA ILE A 32 13.88 -18.70 2.03
C ILE A 32 13.52 -19.33 0.68
N GLU A 33 13.43 -20.66 0.65
CA GLU A 33 13.12 -21.48 -0.50
C GLU A 33 11.93 -22.39 -0.18
N PRO A 34 11.31 -23.07 -1.16
CA PRO A 34 10.08 -23.84 -0.95
C PRO A 34 10.22 -25.01 0.04
N VAL A 35 11.44 -25.50 0.25
CA VAL A 35 11.76 -26.55 1.22
C VAL A 35 11.60 -26.08 2.67
N HIS A 36 11.62 -24.76 2.91
CA HIS A 36 11.48 -24.17 4.24
C HIS A 36 10.00 -24.03 4.62
N SER A 37 9.68 -24.33 5.88
CA SER A 37 8.30 -24.35 6.36
C SER A 37 7.80 -22.94 6.72
N PHE A 38 7.69 -22.07 5.71
CA PHE A 38 7.10 -20.75 5.89
C PHE A 38 5.58 -20.80 5.70
N PRO A 39 4.77 -20.39 6.69
CA PRO A 39 3.32 -20.47 6.55
C PRO A 39 2.82 -19.63 5.38
N GLN A 40 1.85 -20.19 4.65
CA GLN A 40 1.20 -19.50 3.51
C GLN A 40 0.53 -18.17 3.89
N GLN A 41 0.27 -17.94 5.19
CA GLN A 41 -0.33 -16.72 5.72
C GLN A 41 0.51 -16.15 6.87
N SER A 42 1.26 -15.09 6.57
CA SER A 42 2.28 -14.58 7.49
C SER A 42 2.36 -13.07 7.48
N ILE A 43 2.66 -12.49 8.64
CA ILE A 43 3.08 -11.10 8.78
C ILE A 43 4.49 -11.08 9.34
N ILE A 44 5.42 -10.45 8.63
CA ILE A 44 6.77 -10.13 9.15
C ILE A 44 6.77 -8.67 9.57
N LYS A 45 7.25 -8.39 10.79
CA LYS A 45 7.27 -7.06 11.37
C LYS A 45 8.67 -6.64 11.78
N ASP A 46 8.97 -5.36 11.55
CA ASP A 46 10.13 -4.66 12.09
C ASP A 46 11.47 -5.39 11.82
N SER A 47 11.54 -6.10 10.69
CA SER A 47 12.75 -6.82 10.29
C SER A 47 13.69 -5.90 9.52
N SER A 48 14.93 -5.82 9.98
CA SER A 48 16.03 -5.11 9.31
C SER A 48 17.01 -6.05 8.62
N PHE A 49 16.73 -7.36 8.60
CA PHE A 49 17.59 -8.34 7.97
C PHE A 49 17.49 -8.27 6.45
N PHE A 50 18.57 -8.63 5.78
CA PHE A 50 18.54 -8.89 4.34
C PHE A 50 17.93 -10.28 4.13
N ILE A 51 16.79 -10.32 3.43
CA ILE A 51 16.02 -11.55 3.21
C ILE A 51 15.81 -11.73 1.71
N LEU A 52 16.12 -12.92 1.20
CA LEU A 52 15.89 -13.32 -0.17
C LEU A 52 14.92 -14.51 -0.20
N VAL A 53 13.75 -14.31 -0.78
CA VAL A 53 12.71 -15.33 -0.92
C VAL A 53 12.64 -15.77 -2.37
N LYS A 54 12.83 -17.06 -2.64
CA LYS A 54 12.90 -17.62 -3.99
C LYS A 54 11.85 -18.69 -4.21
N HIS A 55 11.12 -18.60 -5.32
CA HIS A 55 10.22 -19.65 -5.83
C HIS A 55 9.14 -20.12 -4.86
N CYS A 56 8.83 -19.33 -3.82
CA CYS A 56 7.83 -19.67 -2.81
C CYS A 56 6.42 -19.26 -3.26
N THR A 57 5.42 -19.96 -2.73
CA THR A 57 4.00 -19.62 -2.92
C THR A 57 3.39 -19.20 -1.60
N PHE A 58 2.75 -18.02 -1.58
CA PHE A 58 2.04 -17.49 -0.42
C PHE A 58 0.60 -17.18 -0.77
N LYS A 59 -0.31 -17.49 0.16
CA LYS A 59 -1.67 -16.98 0.08
C LYS A 59 -1.70 -15.52 0.53
N TYR A 60 -1.15 -15.22 1.69
CA TYR A 60 -1.11 -13.86 2.22
C TYR A 60 0.23 -13.59 2.89
N LEU A 61 1.01 -12.65 2.36
CA LEU A 61 2.21 -12.19 3.02
C LEU A 61 2.10 -10.69 3.27
N THR A 62 2.34 -10.25 4.50
CA THR A 62 2.51 -8.82 4.79
C THR A 62 3.88 -8.56 5.40
N LEU A 63 4.61 -7.63 4.82
CA LEU A 63 5.76 -7.01 5.44
C LEU A 63 5.32 -5.68 6.07
N ASN A 64 5.64 -5.46 7.34
CA ASN A 64 5.34 -4.21 8.03
C ASN A 64 6.60 -3.64 8.67
N ARG A 65 7.01 -2.45 8.24
CA ARG A 65 8.26 -1.79 8.67
C ARG A 65 9.51 -2.65 8.42
N CYS A 66 9.48 -3.44 7.35
CA CYS A 66 10.62 -4.23 6.90
C CYS A 66 11.48 -3.45 5.90
N LYS A 67 12.77 -3.76 5.87
CA LYS A 67 13.72 -3.27 4.85
C LYS A 67 14.52 -4.43 4.25
N ASN A 68 15.14 -4.20 3.10
CA ASN A 68 16.10 -5.13 2.49
C ASN A 68 15.53 -6.52 2.17
N VAL A 69 14.29 -6.57 1.66
CA VAL A 69 13.66 -7.84 1.30
C VAL A 69 13.58 -7.98 -0.21
N ARG A 70 13.99 -9.13 -0.74
CA ARG A 70 13.96 -9.46 -2.15
C ARG A 70 13.10 -10.70 -2.37
N PHE A 71 12.19 -10.62 -3.34
CA PHE A 71 11.37 -11.72 -3.82
C PHE A 71 11.73 -12.04 -5.26
N GLU A 72 11.99 -13.31 -5.57
CA GLU A 72 12.31 -13.77 -6.92
C GLU A 72 11.48 -14.99 -7.28
N GLY A 73 10.78 -14.95 -8.42
CA GLY A 73 10.05 -16.13 -8.91
C GLY A 73 8.90 -16.57 -8.00
N CYS A 74 8.40 -15.70 -7.13
CA CYS A 74 7.39 -16.05 -6.13
C CYS A 74 5.97 -15.87 -6.67
N VAL A 75 5.02 -16.60 -6.09
CA VAL A 75 3.59 -16.52 -6.38
C VAL A 75 2.85 -16.06 -5.12
N PHE A 76 2.00 -15.05 -5.26
CA PHE A 76 1.19 -14.51 -4.17
C PHE A 76 -0.28 -14.53 -4.55
N ASP A 77 -1.20 -14.89 -3.64
CA ASP A 77 -2.56 -14.37 -3.78
C ASP A 77 -2.55 -12.87 -3.45
N GLU A 78 -2.05 -12.51 -2.27
CA GLU A 78 -1.87 -11.12 -1.83
C GLU A 78 -0.49 -10.88 -1.18
N LEU A 79 0.13 -9.76 -1.55
CA LEU A 79 1.33 -9.22 -0.87
C LEU A 79 1.07 -7.79 -0.40
N GLY A 80 1.26 -7.54 0.90
CA GLY A 80 1.18 -6.22 1.50
C GLY A 80 2.53 -5.71 1.97
N LEU A 81 2.96 -4.54 1.48
CA LEU A 81 4.18 -3.84 1.91
C LEU A 81 3.79 -2.56 2.64
N VAL A 82 3.86 -2.56 3.97
CA VAL A 82 3.38 -1.48 4.85
C VAL A 82 4.57 -0.79 5.54
N ASN A 83 4.80 0.49 5.26
CA ASN A 83 5.95 1.25 5.73
C ASN A 83 7.30 0.58 5.42
N CYS A 84 7.40 -0.08 4.26
CA CYS A 84 8.61 -0.77 3.85
C CYS A 84 9.53 0.12 3.00
N SER A 85 10.82 -0.21 2.98
CA SER A 85 11.78 0.40 2.06
C SER A 85 12.74 -0.62 1.50
N GLU A 86 13.37 -0.34 0.36
CA GLU A 86 14.41 -1.21 -0.21
C GLU A 86 13.90 -2.63 -0.47
N VAL A 87 12.65 -2.75 -0.92
CA VAL A 87 12.04 -4.02 -1.31
C VAL A 87 12.17 -4.22 -2.81
N ILE A 88 12.63 -5.41 -3.21
CA ILE A 88 12.75 -5.79 -4.62
C ILE A 88 11.80 -6.96 -4.88
N VAL A 89 10.90 -6.81 -5.85
CA VAL A 89 10.02 -7.88 -6.33
C VAL A 89 10.37 -8.13 -7.79
N LYS A 90 10.89 -9.31 -8.11
CA LYS A 90 11.35 -9.66 -9.46
C LYS A 90 10.67 -10.94 -9.93
N ASN A 91 10.16 -10.92 -11.17
CA ASN A 91 9.62 -12.13 -11.81
C ASN A 91 8.56 -12.81 -10.94
N CYS A 92 7.67 -12.03 -10.31
CA CYS A 92 6.66 -12.55 -9.40
C CYS A 92 5.28 -12.45 -10.06
N SER A 93 4.36 -13.32 -9.63
CA SER A 93 2.96 -13.29 -10.07
C SER A 93 2.02 -13.11 -8.90
N PHE A 94 0.96 -12.34 -9.12
CA PHE A 94 -0.08 -12.07 -8.14
C PHE A 94 -1.40 -12.60 -8.67
N LYS A 95 -2.17 -13.31 -7.84
CA LYS A 95 -3.51 -13.78 -8.19
C LYS A 95 -4.58 -12.73 -7.90
N ILE A 96 -4.43 -11.99 -6.82
CA ILE A 96 -5.42 -10.99 -6.37
C ILE A 96 -4.81 -9.60 -6.45
N ARG A 97 -3.83 -9.27 -5.60
CA ARG A 97 -3.30 -7.89 -5.53
C ARG A 97 -1.93 -7.73 -4.89
N LEU A 98 -1.34 -6.58 -5.17
CA LEU A 98 -0.18 -6.01 -4.49
C LEU A 98 -0.60 -4.71 -3.78
N ASP A 99 -0.44 -4.67 -2.46
CA ASP A 99 -0.72 -3.50 -1.64
C ASP A 99 0.58 -2.83 -1.19
N LEU A 100 0.77 -1.55 -1.55
CA LEU A 100 1.89 -0.72 -1.11
C LEU A 100 1.34 0.41 -0.24
N ILE A 101 1.69 0.47 1.04
CA ILE A 101 1.17 1.48 1.97
C ILE A 101 2.33 2.19 2.64
N LYS A 102 2.53 3.47 2.35
CA LYS A 102 3.61 4.31 2.89
C LYS A 102 5.00 3.72 2.65
N SER A 103 5.16 2.96 1.57
CA SER A 103 6.41 2.30 1.20
C SER A 103 7.19 3.16 0.19
N HIS A 104 8.51 2.99 0.15
CA HIS A 104 9.39 3.78 -0.71
C HIS A 104 10.65 3.04 -1.15
N ASN A 105 11.43 3.63 -2.06
CA ASN A 105 12.72 3.09 -2.53
C ASN A 105 12.67 1.60 -2.89
N SER A 106 11.62 1.20 -3.62
CA SER A 106 11.39 -0.21 -3.94
C SER A 106 11.30 -0.39 -5.46
N CYS A 107 11.63 -1.58 -5.92
CA CYS A 107 11.60 -1.93 -7.34
C CYS A 107 10.74 -3.16 -7.55
N ILE A 108 9.74 -3.05 -8.42
CA ILE A 108 8.89 -4.15 -8.86
C ILE A 108 9.15 -4.32 -10.36
N GLN A 109 9.62 -5.48 -10.76
CA GLN A 109 10.03 -5.72 -12.14
C GLN A 109 9.58 -7.08 -12.66
N ASP A 110 9.30 -7.15 -13.95
CA ASP A 110 8.96 -8.36 -14.68
C ASP A 110 7.80 -9.13 -14.02
N SER A 111 6.80 -8.43 -13.49
CA SER A 111 5.76 -9.01 -12.63
C SER A 111 4.35 -8.78 -13.17
N VAL A 112 3.44 -9.73 -12.89
CA VAL A 112 2.03 -9.68 -13.31
C VAL A 112 1.14 -9.38 -12.11
N ILE A 113 0.53 -8.19 -12.10
CA ILE A 113 -0.20 -7.61 -10.98
C ILE A 113 -1.66 -7.31 -11.40
N PRO A 114 -2.64 -8.15 -11.02
CA PRO A 114 -4.04 -7.91 -11.39
C PRO A 114 -4.59 -6.63 -10.79
N PHE A 115 -4.26 -6.33 -9.54
CA PHE A 115 -4.67 -5.11 -8.86
C PHE A 115 -3.51 -4.53 -8.06
N LEU A 116 -3.13 -3.29 -8.40
CA LEU A 116 -2.13 -2.51 -7.66
C LEU A 116 -2.85 -1.47 -6.81
N HIS A 117 -2.80 -1.63 -5.49
CA HIS A 117 -3.22 -0.61 -4.55
C HIS A 117 -2.00 0.05 -3.94
N PHE A 118 -1.84 1.35 -4.11
CA PHE A 118 -0.70 2.05 -3.52
C PHE A 118 -1.10 3.38 -2.91
N VAL A 119 -0.79 3.53 -1.61
CA VAL A 119 -1.23 4.60 -0.73
C VAL A 119 -0.01 5.33 -0.17
N MET A 120 0.10 6.64 -0.41
CA MET A 120 1.20 7.47 0.09
C MET A 120 2.60 6.90 -0.19
N CYS A 121 2.78 6.23 -1.33
CA CYS A 121 4.08 5.67 -1.74
C CYS A 121 4.85 6.66 -2.61
N TYR A 122 6.18 6.59 -2.55
CA TYR A 122 7.08 7.41 -3.36
C TYR A 122 8.35 6.66 -3.72
N GLU A 123 9.00 7.04 -4.82
CA GLU A 123 10.26 6.42 -5.27
C GLU A 123 10.13 4.90 -5.50
N ILE A 124 8.92 4.44 -5.87
CA ILE A 124 8.70 3.06 -6.32
C ILE A 124 8.91 3.02 -7.83
N ARG A 125 9.70 2.04 -8.30
CA ARG A 125 9.91 1.79 -9.73
C ARG A 125 9.17 0.53 -10.14
N PHE A 126 8.32 0.64 -11.16
CA PHE A 126 7.67 -0.49 -11.84
C PHE A 126 8.32 -0.63 -13.21
N LYS A 127 8.90 -1.79 -13.51
CA LYS A 127 9.61 -2.04 -14.78
C LYS A 127 9.06 -3.28 -15.47
N THR A 128 8.64 -3.17 -16.73
CA THR A 128 8.22 -4.33 -17.53
C THR A 128 7.13 -5.16 -16.83
N CYS A 129 6.18 -4.47 -16.19
CA CYS A 129 5.10 -5.13 -15.43
C CYS A 129 3.78 -5.09 -16.21
N THR A 130 2.99 -6.14 -16.08
CA THR A 130 1.57 -6.12 -16.51
C THR A 130 0.72 -5.77 -15.31
N ILE A 131 -0.01 -4.65 -15.37
CA ILE A 131 -0.85 -4.14 -14.28
C ILE A 131 -2.27 -3.92 -14.79
N THR A 132 -3.22 -4.75 -14.38
CA THR A 132 -4.58 -4.70 -14.95
C THR A 132 -5.41 -3.57 -14.37
N GLN A 133 -5.27 -3.26 -13.09
CA GLN A 133 -6.05 -2.23 -12.40
C GLN A 133 -5.20 -1.48 -11.37
N ILE A 134 -5.41 -0.17 -11.26
CA ILE A 134 -4.59 0.71 -10.44
C ILE A 134 -5.45 1.58 -9.53
N ALA A 135 -5.20 1.50 -8.23
CA ALA A 135 -5.78 2.38 -7.21
C ALA A 135 -4.68 3.19 -6.52
N ASN A 136 -4.54 4.46 -6.92
CA ASN A 136 -3.59 5.40 -6.31
C ASN A 136 -4.29 6.31 -5.29
N ASN A 137 -3.85 6.23 -4.03
CA ASN A 137 -4.27 7.16 -2.97
C ASN A 137 -3.07 8.00 -2.49
N PHE A 138 -2.87 9.16 -3.12
CA PHE A 138 -1.84 10.14 -2.77
C PHE A 138 -0.38 9.70 -3.00
N SER A 139 -0.13 8.64 -3.76
CA SER A 139 1.21 8.21 -4.13
C SER A 139 1.77 9.05 -5.28
N ARG A 140 3.01 9.52 -5.14
CA ARG A 140 3.70 10.48 -6.03
C ARG A 140 5.17 10.09 -6.21
N ALA A 141 5.88 10.67 -7.19
CA ALA A 141 7.28 10.37 -7.50
C ALA A 141 7.57 8.88 -7.76
N ASN A 142 6.59 8.12 -8.25
CA ASN A 142 6.78 6.75 -8.70
C ASN A 142 7.06 6.73 -10.20
N ILE A 143 7.83 5.76 -10.63
CA ILE A 143 8.28 5.62 -12.02
C ILE A 143 7.68 4.32 -12.58
N PHE A 144 7.01 4.42 -13.72
CA PHE A 144 6.45 3.30 -14.46
C PHE A 144 7.14 3.22 -15.82
N GLU A 145 8.00 2.23 -16.00
CA GLU A 145 8.78 1.98 -17.22
C GLU A 145 8.24 0.73 -17.91
N ASN A 146 7.82 0.85 -19.17
CA ASN A 146 7.40 -0.28 -20.00
C ASN A 146 6.31 -1.15 -19.36
N ILE A 147 5.34 -0.49 -18.73
CA ILE A 147 4.19 -1.18 -18.16
C ILE A 147 3.13 -1.46 -19.22
N ASP A 148 2.54 -2.64 -19.14
CA ASP A 148 1.31 -2.98 -19.84
C ASP A 148 0.12 -2.75 -18.89
N THR A 149 -0.72 -1.76 -19.20
CA THR A 149 -1.90 -1.43 -18.39
C THR A 149 -3.02 -0.87 -19.26
N PRO A 150 -4.30 -1.13 -18.95
CA PRO A 150 -5.42 -0.57 -19.71
C PRO A 150 -5.39 0.96 -19.72
N VAL A 151 -5.76 1.58 -20.86
CA VAL A 151 -5.75 3.03 -21.07
C VAL A 151 -6.49 3.81 -19.96
N ARG A 152 -7.61 3.24 -19.47
CA ARG A 152 -8.44 3.85 -18.42
C ARG A 152 -7.71 4.05 -17.09
N ASP A 153 -6.73 3.19 -16.78
CA ASP A 153 -6.02 3.19 -15.50
C ASP A 153 -4.78 4.10 -15.48
N PHE A 154 -4.30 4.59 -16.63
CA PHE A 154 -3.25 5.61 -16.67
C PHE A 154 -3.64 6.90 -15.95
N ASN A 155 -4.94 7.24 -15.95
CA ASN A 155 -5.44 8.39 -15.20
C ASN A 155 -5.30 8.19 -13.68
N ASN A 156 -5.33 6.95 -13.20
CA ASN A 156 -5.08 6.63 -11.80
C ASN A 156 -3.58 6.72 -11.46
N ILE A 157 -2.68 6.51 -12.42
CA ILE A 157 -1.24 6.69 -12.22
C ILE A 157 -0.89 8.15 -11.94
N LYS A 158 -1.49 9.12 -12.65
CA LYS A 158 -1.18 10.55 -12.50
C LYS A 158 -1.47 11.14 -11.11
N GLY A 159 -2.09 10.37 -10.22
CA GLY A 159 -2.28 10.73 -8.82
C GLY A 159 -3.55 11.53 -8.55
N VAL A 160 -3.79 11.81 -7.27
CA VAL A 160 -4.96 12.57 -6.84
C VAL A 160 -4.69 14.05 -7.12
N SER A 161 -5.38 14.63 -8.10
CA SER A 161 -5.28 16.06 -8.37
C SER A 161 -5.62 16.89 -7.13
N PRO A 162 -5.00 18.07 -6.92
CA PRO A 162 -5.33 18.96 -5.80
C PRO A 162 -6.83 19.26 -5.68
N LYS A 163 -7.54 19.33 -6.82
CA LYS A 163 -8.99 19.49 -6.88
C LYS A 163 -9.73 18.29 -6.26
N LYS A 164 -9.35 17.06 -6.62
CA LYS A 164 -9.97 15.83 -6.07
C LYS A 164 -9.68 15.68 -4.58
N TYR A 165 -8.51 16.11 -4.12
CA TYR A 165 -8.19 16.22 -2.69
C TYR A 165 -9.11 17.23 -1.98
N TYR A 166 -9.18 18.46 -2.49
CA TYR A 166 -9.95 19.53 -1.85
C TYR A 166 -11.43 19.18 -1.73
N ILE A 167 -12.01 18.58 -2.78
CA ILE A 167 -13.41 18.11 -2.76
C ILE A 167 -13.63 17.07 -1.64
N ARG A 168 -12.75 16.08 -1.52
CA ARG A 168 -12.86 15.05 -0.46
C ARG A 168 -12.73 15.68 0.92
N TYR A 169 -11.75 16.57 1.11
CA TYR A 169 -11.52 17.26 2.37
C TYR A 169 -12.73 18.10 2.79
N MET A 170 -13.25 18.95 1.89
CA MET A 170 -14.43 19.77 2.15
C MET A 170 -15.68 18.93 2.41
N GLY A 171 -15.82 17.78 1.73
CA GLY A 171 -16.92 16.84 1.98
C GLY A 171 -16.91 16.31 3.42
N PHE A 172 -15.77 15.80 3.91
CA PHE A 172 -15.67 15.34 5.30
C PHE A 172 -15.87 16.46 6.30
N PHE A 173 -15.30 17.64 6.05
CA PHE A 173 -15.47 18.80 6.91
C PHE A 173 -16.94 19.24 6.98
N GLY A 174 -17.63 19.29 5.84
CA GLY A 174 -19.04 19.65 5.76
C GLY A 174 -19.95 18.68 6.52
N VAL A 175 -19.75 17.37 6.35
CA VAL A 175 -20.54 16.35 7.09
C VAL A 175 -20.29 16.47 8.60
N GLY A 176 -19.02 16.59 9.02
CA GLY A 176 -18.69 16.75 10.44
C GLY A 176 -19.29 18.01 11.05
N PHE A 177 -19.27 19.12 10.32
CA PHE A 177 -19.88 20.37 10.76
C PHE A 177 -21.40 20.28 10.92
N ILE A 178 -22.09 19.66 9.95
CA ILE A 178 -23.55 19.43 10.02
C ILE A 178 -23.91 18.52 11.19
N SER A 179 -23.17 17.42 11.38
CA SER A 179 -23.37 16.51 12.52
C SER A 179 -23.18 17.22 13.86
N LEU A 180 -22.16 18.08 13.98
CA LEU A 180 -21.90 18.84 15.19
C LEU A 180 -23.01 19.83 15.51
N ILE A 181 -23.44 20.63 14.52
CA ILE A 181 -24.55 21.56 14.71
C ILE A 181 -25.82 20.81 15.14
N SER A 182 -26.12 19.69 14.47
CA SER A 182 -27.30 18.89 14.81
C SER A 182 -27.25 18.37 16.25
N ALA A 183 -26.09 17.90 16.72
CA ALA A 183 -25.90 17.47 18.09
C ALA A 183 -26.10 18.62 19.09
N ILE A 184 -25.56 19.81 18.78
CA ILE A 184 -25.70 21.01 19.61
C ILE A 184 -27.16 21.46 19.68
N THR A 185 -27.86 21.52 18.55
CA THR A 185 -29.27 21.91 18.49
C THR A 185 -30.14 20.96 19.32
N LEU A 186 -29.94 19.65 19.18
CA LEU A 186 -30.67 18.63 19.97
C LEU A 186 -30.33 18.68 21.46
N PHE A 187 -29.11 19.09 21.82
CA PHE A 187 -28.72 19.24 23.23
C PHE A 187 -29.42 20.42 23.91
N PHE A 188 -29.63 21.53 23.20
CA PHE A 188 -30.30 22.72 23.75
C PHE A 188 -31.83 22.65 23.71
N ASP A 189 -32.40 21.79 22.86
CA ASP A 189 -33.84 21.55 22.83
C ASP A 189 -34.26 20.71 24.05
N ARG A 190 -34.88 21.37 25.04
CA ARG A 190 -35.02 20.91 26.45
C ARG A 190 -35.90 19.68 26.71
N TYR A 191 -36.24 18.88 25.72
CA TYR A 191 -37.02 17.64 25.89
C TYR A 191 -36.12 16.41 25.68
N SER A 192 -35.26 16.07 26.65
CA SER A 192 -34.31 14.96 26.47
C SER A 192 -34.82 13.65 27.09
N ASP A 193 -35.56 12.85 26.30
CA ASP A 193 -35.71 11.42 26.55
C ASP A 193 -34.39 10.67 26.24
N VAL A 194 -34.24 9.44 26.75
CA VAL A 194 -33.06 8.57 26.53
C VAL A 194 -32.72 8.38 25.04
N ILE A 195 -33.74 8.42 24.18
CA ILE A 195 -33.60 8.34 22.71
C ILE A 195 -32.84 9.57 22.16
N ASN A 196 -33.12 10.76 22.67
CA ASN A 196 -32.44 12.00 22.25
C ASN A 196 -30.96 12.00 22.66
N TRP A 197 -30.63 11.47 23.85
CA TRP A 197 -29.24 11.32 24.28
C TRP A 197 -28.43 10.37 23.41
N SER A 198 -29.03 9.26 23.00
CA SER A 198 -28.38 8.29 22.10
C SER A 198 -28.10 8.89 20.72
N LEU A 199 -29.05 9.66 20.18
CA LEU A 199 -28.88 10.36 18.90
C LEU A 199 -27.80 11.44 18.97
N ILE A 200 -27.79 12.26 20.03
CA ILE A 200 -26.74 13.27 20.27
C ILE A 200 -25.36 12.60 20.32
N GLY A 201 -25.23 11.50 21.07
CA GLY A 201 -23.99 10.73 21.16
C GLY A 201 -23.52 10.21 19.80
N GLY A 202 -24.44 9.67 18.99
CA GLY A 202 -24.15 9.19 17.64
C GLY A 202 -23.66 10.31 16.70
N LEU A 203 -24.31 11.47 16.72
CA LEU A 203 -23.92 12.63 15.93
C LEU A 203 -22.55 13.19 16.35
N PHE A 204 -22.27 13.21 17.65
CA PHE A 204 -20.96 13.61 18.17
C PHE A 204 -19.87 12.62 17.73
N PHE A 205 -20.16 11.32 17.78
CA PHE A 205 -19.22 10.29 17.29
C PHE A 205 -18.94 10.42 15.79
N MET A 206 -19.97 10.64 14.97
CA MET A 206 -19.81 10.90 13.53
C MET A 206 -18.98 12.14 13.25
N THR A 207 -19.17 13.19 14.05
CA THR A 207 -18.36 14.41 14.00
C THR A 207 -16.88 14.10 14.22
N ILE A 208 -16.55 13.31 15.25
CA ILE A 208 -15.16 12.91 15.55
C ILE A 208 -14.54 12.13 14.37
N ILE A 209 -15.27 11.14 13.83
CA ILE A 209 -14.80 10.31 12.70
C ILE A 209 -14.49 11.18 11.49
N THR A 210 -15.42 12.06 11.12
CA THR A 210 -15.31 12.89 9.91
C THR A 210 -14.19 13.92 10.04
N PHE A 211 -14.04 14.59 11.19
CA PHE A 211 -12.91 15.49 11.43
C PHE A 211 -11.56 14.77 11.46
N THR A 212 -11.49 13.60 12.09
CA THR A 212 -10.26 12.78 12.10
C THR A 212 -9.89 12.32 10.69
N SER A 213 -10.88 11.96 9.87
CA SER A 213 -10.68 11.61 8.47
C SER A 213 -10.19 12.80 7.64
N ALA A 214 -10.81 13.98 7.80
CA ALA A 214 -10.39 15.21 7.14
C ALA A 214 -8.94 15.58 7.52
N LEU A 215 -8.61 15.50 8.81
CA LEU A 215 -7.28 15.78 9.32
C LEU A 215 -6.23 14.79 8.78
N THR A 216 -6.58 13.50 8.72
CA THR A 216 -5.72 12.46 8.11
C THR A 216 -5.47 12.75 6.64
N ILE A 217 -6.50 13.10 5.88
CA ILE A 217 -6.38 13.48 4.47
C ILE A 217 -5.48 14.71 4.31
N PHE A 218 -5.65 15.72 5.17
CA PHE A 218 -4.81 16.92 5.17
C PHE A 218 -3.34 16.61 5.43
N PHE A 219 -3.02 15.81 6.46
CA PHE A 219 -1.65 15.42 6.75
C PHE A 219 -1.03 14.61 5.61
N ASN A 220 -1.80 13.69 5.03
CA ASN A 220 -1.32 12.88 3.91
C ASN A 220 -1.00 13.76 2.68
N TYR A 221 -1.89 14.70 2.34
CA TYR A 221 -1.64 15.64 1.25
C TYR A 221 -0.43 16.53 1.54
N ARG A 222 -0.33 17.10 2.74
CA ARG A 222 0.81 17.94 3.14
C ARG A 222 2.13 17.18 3.02
N LYS A 223 2.15 15.89 3.39
CA LYS A 223 3.34 15.04 3.26
C LYS A 223 3.72 14.79 1.80
N MET A 224 2.73 14.54 0.92
CA MET A 224 3.00 14.13 -0.46
C MET A 224 3.10 15.30 -1.46
N ARG A 225 2.65 16.51 -1.12
CA ARG A 225 2.63 17.66 -2.06
C ARG A 225 4.00 18.08 -2.60
N HIS A 226 5.08 17.79 -1.85
CA HIS A 226 6.45 18.17 -2.19
C HIS A 226 7.12 17.23 -3.19
N TYR A 227 6.54 16.04 -3.42
CA TYR A 227 7.04 15.10 -4.40
C TYR A 227 6.51 15.44 -5.80
N PRO A 228 7.30 15.24 -6.87
CA PRO A 228 6.81 15.39 -8.24
C PRO A 228 5.72 14.35 -8.56
N ASP A 229 4.98 14.55 -9.64
CA ASP A 229 4.00 13.56 -10.09
C ASP A 229 4.65 12.25 -10.55
N ASN A 230 3.85 11.19 -10.61
CA ASN A 230 4.31 9.91 -11.13
C ASN A 230 4.67 10.04 -12.61
N GLN A 231 5.76 9.38 -13.01
CA GLN A 231 6.27 9.40 -14.37
C GLN A 231 5.97 8.07 -15.05
N VAL A 232 5.61 8.14 -16.33
CA VAL A 232 5.33 6.97 -17.16
C VAL A 232 6.20 7.07 -18.40
N PHE A 233 7.08 6.09 -18.58
CA PHE A 233 7.94 5.92 -19.74
C PHE A 233 7.47 4.71 -20.53
N LYS A 234 7.10 4.93 -21.79
CA LYS A 234 6.86 3.85 -22.77
C LYS A 234 8.08 3.77 -23.69
N ASN A 235 8.48 2.56 -24.09
CA ASN A 235 9.48 2.39 -25.14
C ASN A 235 9.05 3.19 -26.39
N SER A 236 9.99 3.96 -26.91
CA SER A 236 9.83 4.95 -27.99
C SER A 236 9.74 4.35 -29.40
N ASP A 237 9.32 3.08 -29.54
CA ASP A 237 9.40 2.37 -30.83
C ASP A 237 8.05 2.20 -31.57
N GLU A 238 6.98 2.89 -31.12
CA GLU A 238 5.79 3.10 -31.94
C GLU A 238 5.77 4.54 -32.48
N ILE A 239 6.68 4.82 -33.42
CA ILE A 239 6.42 5.84 -34.45
C ILE A 239 5.29 5.27 -35.32
N VAL A 240 4.04 5.50 -34.94
CA VAL A 240 2.93 5.44 -35.89
C VAL A 240 3.10 6.64 -36.79
N SER A 241 3.67 6.38 -37.97
CA SER A 241 3.63 7.25 -39.13
C SER A 241 2.16 7.58 -39.44
N ALA A 242 1.65 8.67 -38.88
CA ALA A 242 0.47 9.34 -39.40
C ALA A 242 0.88 10.06 -40.68
N ASN A 243 1.02 9.31 -41.77
CA ASN A 243 1.02 9.76 -43.16
C ASN A 243 0.63 8.58 -44.04
N SER A 244 -0.67 8.38 -44.19
CA SER A 244 -1.32 7.82 -45.36
C SER A 244 -2.76 8.29 -45.39
#